data_AF-A0A560JJ57-F1
#
_entry.id   AF-A0A560JJ57-F1
#
_cell.length_a   1.000
_cell.length_b   1.000
_cell.length_c   1.000
_cell.angle_alpha   90.00
_cell.angle_beta   90.00
_cell.angle_gamma   90.00
#
_symmetry.space_group_name_H-M   'P 1'
#
loop_
_entity.id
_entity.type
_entity.pdbx_description
1 polymer ?
#
loop_
_entity_poly.entity_id
_entity_poly.type
_entity_poly.pdbx_seq_one_letter_code
_entity_poly.pdbx_strand_id
1 'polypeptide(L)'
;MWLFFLVAWFGLLAVIAVFAQQAFGYDIGHLPAWFAALSMAQRIASGAILAAGLALIGATAWRLSRQDRRLDTLRDRLKKTREDVVVAHALQNHLDATVQHLIESDPREAVSALHDKLGETEQRALLQQGRNESTDMHDQLAEIRRRQQALREMVGKVADQRRAVEPVFTEIRDRQNQLERSLHDLETDDRKNSLADRLKDIARDVSTLLTRVSAVQDTFATLNQYKEDLAKSHAELVPLRSSDAGINALIGELSLSHDRLAKSIDELETGGEAPLGSRVETLSKDKIEIEQRLARIDDSANILKAIRLDFEELGQRRAQLERAIAEVETDGDGRSLTDRQNALNDFVLQSRQRLGALQETLATLNAFKIELSKSQADLVPLKAPVFGIEAMITEVSTTRDLVAKTLGEIEANAGVTLASRVDALTKSKREVEDRLARVFENFNALDALRKDIGGIFATIRNGLNRIG
;
A
#
# COMPACT_ATOMS: atom_id res chain seq x y z
N MET A 1 -56.90 27.48 -58.27
CA MET A 1 -56.33 27.32 -56.91
C MET A 1 -55.70 25.94 -56.64
N TRP A 2 -56.26 24.83 -57.15
CA TRP A 2 -55.76 23.47 -56.82
C TRP A 2 -54.32 23.17 -57.27
N LEU A 3 -53.94 23.61 -58.48
CA LEU A 3 -52.57 23.48 -59.01
C LEU A 3 -51.52 24.21 -58.16
N PHE A 4 -51.86 25.41 -57.66
CA PHE A 4 -50.94 26.21 -56.83
C PHE A 4 -50.66 25.54 -55.48
N PHE A 5 -51.67 24.88 -54.90
CA PHE A 5 -51.54 24.18 -53.62
C PHE A 5 -50.68 22.91 -53.77
N LEU A 6 -50.83 22.16 -54.87
CA LEU A 6 -49.99 21.00 -55.17
C LEU A 6 -48.52 21.39 -55.38
N VAL A 7 -48.27 22.48 -56.12
CA VAL A 7 -46.92 22.99 -56.37
C VAL A 7 -46.27 23.49 -55.07
N ALA A 8 -47.00 24.21 -54.23
CA ALA A 8 -46.51 24.67 -52.93
C ALA A 8 -46.16 23.50 -51.99
N TRP A 9 -46.96 22.43 -52.00
CA TRP A 9 -46.69 21.22 -51.22
C TRP A 9 -45.47 20.45 -51.73
N PHE A 10 -45.32 20.30 -53.05
CA PHE A 10 -44.14 19.69 -53.64
C PHE A 10 -42.87 20.49 -53.34
N GLY A 11 -42.94 21.82 -53.39
CA GLY A 11 -41.84 22.69 -52.98
C GLY A 11 -41.47 22.51 -51.52
N LEU A 12 -42.46 22.42 -50.63
CA LEU A 12 -42.23 22.25 -49.20
C LEU A 12 -41.63 20.87 -48.87
N LEU A 13 -42.04 19.80 -49.56
CA LEU A 13 -41.42 18.47 -49.45
C LEU A 13 -39.98 18.46 -49.94
N ALA A 14 -39.68 19.14 -51.05
CA ALA A 14 -38.33 19.26 -51.57
C ALA A 14 -37.41 20.00 -50.58
N VAL A 15 -37.91 21.07 -49.96
CA VAL A 15 -37.15 21.83 -48.94
C VAL A 15 -36.90 20.98 -47.69
N ILE A 16 -37.90 20.24 -47.22
CA ILE A 16 -37.73 19.32 -46.07
C ILE A 16 -36.72 18.21 -46.39
N ALA A 17 -36.76 17.66 -47.60
CA ALA A 17 -35.82 16.63 -48.04
C ALA A 17 -34.37 17.15 -48.03
N VAL A 18 -34.13 18.35 -48.59
CA VAL A 18 -32.80 18.98 -48.60
C VAL A 18 -32.31 19.27 -47.18
N PHE A 19 -33.18 19.78 -46.30
CA PHE A 19 -32.84 20.04 -44.90
C PHE A 19 -32.57 18.75 -44.11
N ALA A 20 -33.31 17.67 -44.36
CA ALA A 20 -33.09 16.38 -43.72
C ALA A 20 -31.73 15.77 -44.11
N GLN A 21 -31.32 15.92 -45.38
CA GLN A 21 -30.01 15.48 -45.85
C GLN A 21 -28.86 16.27 -45.21
N GLN A 22 -29.01 17.60 -45.07
CA GLN A 22 -27.98 18.45 -44.45
C GLN A 22 -27.92 18.33 -42.92
N ALA A 23 -29.04 18.19 -42.23
CA ALA A 23 -29.09 18.19 -40.76
C ALA A 23 -28.82 16.80 -40.15
N PHE A 24 -29.16 15.72 -40.85
CA PHE A 24 -29.08 14.35 -40.31
C PHE A 24 -28.18 13.41 -41.14
N GLY A 25 -27.55 13.89 -42.22
CA GLY A 25 -26.64 13.09 -43.04
C GLY A 25 -27.30 11.94 -43.81
N TYR A 26 -28.62 11.96 -43.98
CA TYR A 26 -29.34 10.93 -44.73
C TYR A 26 -29.06 11.01 -46.24
N ASP A 27 -28.43 9.99 -46.79
CA ASP A 27 -28.20 9.86 -48.23
C ASP A 27 -29.49 9.43 -48.95
N ILE A 28 -30.24 10.43 -49.44
CA ILE A 28 -31.55 10.27 -50.11
C ILE A 28 -31.47 9.34 -51.33
N GLY A 29 -30.29 9.21 -51.95
CA GLY A 29 -30.07 8.29 -53.07
C GLY A 29 -30.25 6.81 -52.71
N HIS A 30 -30.19 6.48 -51.41
CA HIS A 30 -30.20 5.10 -50.92
C HIS A 30 -31.56 4.67 -50.36
N LEU A 31 -32.52 5.60 -50.24
CA LEU A 31 -33.88 5.31 -49.77
C LEU A 31 -34.59 4.19 -50.54
N PRO A 32 -34.47 4.06 -51.88
CA PRO A 32 -35.09 2.96 -52.62
C PRO A 32 -34.47 1.60 -52.26
N ALA A 33 -33.15 1.57 -52.05
CA ALA A 33 -32.42 0.36 -51.66
C ALA A 33 -32.76 -0.07 -50.23
N TRP A 34 -32.90 0.89 -49.32
CA TRP A 34 -33.35 0.63 -47.95
C TRP A 34 -34.80 0.14 -47.94
N PHE A 35 -35.70 0.77 -48.69
CA PHE A 35 -37.08 0.30 -48.81
C PHE A 35 -37.18 -1.13 -49.38
N ALA A 36 -36.31 -1.47 -50.32
CA ALA A 36 -36.18 -2.81 -50.89
C ALA A 36 -35.47 -3.83 -49.98
N ALA A 37 -34.89 -3.40 -48.85
CA ALA A 37 -34.31 -4.28 -47.84
C ALA A 37 -35.27 -4.56 -46.66
N LEU A 38 -36.33 -3.75 -46.48
CA LEU A 38 -37.32 -3.99 -45.42
C LEU A 38 -38.18 -5.23 -45.69
N SER A 39 -38.65 -5.88 -44.61
CA SER A 39 -39.56 -7.04 -44.69
C SER A 39 -40.91 -6.66 -45.32
N MET A 40 -41.59 -7.62 -45.97
CA MET A 40 -42.83 -7.36 -46.73
C MET A 40 -43.91 -6.65 -45.89
N ALA A 41 -44.04 -7.01 -44.61
CA ALA A 41 -44.99 -6.39 -43.69
C ALA A 41 -44.65 -4.92 -43.40
N GLN A 42 -43.36 -4.58 -43.28
CA GLN A 42 -42.93 -3.21 -43.02
C GLN A 42 -43.04 -2.32 -44.26
N ARG A 43 -42.89 -2.87 -45.48
CA ARG A 43 -43.17 -2.13 -46.72
C ARG A 43 -44.65 -1.75 -46.86
N ILE A 44 -45.54 -2.65 -46.45
CA ILE A 44 -46.98 -2.38 -46.45
C ILE A 44 -47.30 -1.31 -45.41
N ALA A 45 -46.70 -1.37 -44.22
CA ALA A 45 -46.91 -0.37 -43.17
C ALA A 45 -46.41 1.02 -43.57
N SER A 46 -45.21 1.13 -44.14
CA SER A 46 -44.67 2.41 -44.61
C SER A 46 -45.47 2.97 -45.81
N GLY A 47 -45.91 2.10 -46.73
CA GLY A 47 -46.82 2.48 -47.80
C GLY A 47 -48.18 2.99 -47.28
N ALA A 48 -48.74 2.35 -46.26
CA ALA A 48 -50.00 2.76 -45.63
C ALA A 48 -49.88 4.11 -44.92
N ILE A 49 -48.75 4.39 -44.27
CA ILE A 49 -48.49 5.69 -43.63
C ILE A 49 -48.42 6.81 -44.67
N LEU A 50 -47.75 6.58 -45.80
CA LEU A 50 -47.71 7.56 -46.90
C LEU A 50 -49.10 7.77 -47.53
N ALA A 51 -49.86 6.71 -47.74
CA ALA A 51 -51.22 6.79 -48.26
C ALA A 51 -52.16 7.54 -47.30
N ALA A 52 -52.05 7.31 -45.98
CA ALA A 52 -52.81 8.03 -44.97
C ALA A 52 -52.46 9.52 -44.93
N GLY A 53 -51.17 9.86 -45.06
CA GLY A 53 -50.72 11.26 -45.18
C GLY A 53 -51.32 11.97 -46.39
N LEU A 54 -51.31 11.33 -47.56
CA LEU A 54 -51.91 11.86 -48.78
C LEU A 54 -53.45 11.99 -48.66
N ALA A 55 -54.11 11.04 -48.01
CA ALA A 55 -55.56 11.11 -47.76
C ALA A 55 -55.95 12.27 -46.82
N LEU A 56 -55.15 12.54 -45.79
CA LEU A 56 -55.33 13.68 -44.88
C LEU A 56 -55.15 15.02 -45.62
N ILE A 57 -54.16 15.12 -46.51
CA ILE A 57 -53.95 16.30 -47.35
C ILE A 57 -55.12 16.49 -48.33
N GLY A 58 -55.61 15.42 -48.95
CA GLY A 58 -56.81 15.47 -49.80
C GLY A 58 -58.07 15.91 -49.04
N ALA A 59 -58.26 15.41 -47.82
CA ALA A 59 -59.42 15.74 -46.99
C ALA A 59 -59.44 17.22 -46.56
N THR A 60 -58.27 17.79 -46.24
CA THR A 60 -58.15 19.20 -45.86
C THR A 60 -58.40 20.14 -47.05
N ALA A 61 -57.87 19.83 -48.22
CA ALA A 61 -58.15 20.57 -49.45
C ALA A 61 -59.64 20.51 -49.86
N TRP A 62 -60.28 19.35 -49.71
CA TRP A 62 -61.71 19.20 -49.96
C TRP A 62 -62.57 20.05 -49.00
N ARG A 63 -62.18 20.09 -47.72
CA ARG A 63 -62.89 20.87 -46.68
C ARG A 63 -62.82 22.37 -46.94
N LEU A 64 -61.67 22.90 -47.38
CA LEU A 64 -61.53 24.31 -47.77
C LEU A 64 -62.42 24.66 -48.98
N SER A 65 -62.44 23.83 -50.03
CA SER A 65 -63.27 24.10 -51.21
C SER A 65 -64.78 24.13 -50.90
N ARG A 66 -65.21 23.39 -49.88
CA ARG A 66 -66.61 23.31 -49.46
C ARG A 66 -67.03 24.49 -48.58
N GLN A 67 -66.08 25.14 -47.91
CA GLN A 67 -66.32 26.38 -47.15
C GLN A 67 -66.50 27.58 -48.08
N ASP A 68 -65.73 27.64 -49.17
CA ASP A 68 -65.79 28.73 -50.15
C ASP A 68 -67.17 28.80 -50.83
N ARG A 69 -67.73 27.66 -51.23
CA ARG A 69 -69.09 27.57 -51.81
C ARG A 69 -70.19 28.02 -50.86
N ARG A 70 -70.01 27.90 -49.53
CA ARG A 70 -71.00 28.35 -48.55
C ARG A 70 -70.99 29.88 -48.39
N LEU A 71 -69.82 30.51 -48.55
CA LEU A 71 -69.68 31.97 -48.47
C LEU A 71 -70.32 32.67 -49.68
N ASP A 72 -70.17 32.12 -50.89
CA ASP A 72 -70.81 32.69 -52.09
C ASP A 72 -72.34 32.65 -52.01
N THR A 73 -72.92 31.55 -51.49
CA THR A 73 -74.38 31.46 -51.31
C THR A 73 -74.94 32.44 -50.28
N LEU A 74 -74.14 32.83 -49.29
CA LEU A 74 -74.52 33.85 -48.31
C LEU A 74 -74.41 35.26 -48.90
N ARG A 75 -73.40 35.50 -49.74
CA ARG A 75 -73.19 36.78 -50.42
C ARG A 75 -74.31 37.09 -51.42
N ASP A 76 -74.78 36.11 -52.17
CA ASP A 76 -75.91 36.27 -53.11
C ASP A 76 -77.24 36.56 -52.38
N ARG A 77 -77.48 35.93 -51.23
CA ARG A 77 -78.67 36.21 -50.41
C ARG A 77 -78.66 37.62 -49.85
N LEU A 78 -77.49 38.11 -49.42
CA LEU A 78 -77.31 39.46 -48.89
C LEU A 78 -77.45 40.55 -49.96
N LYS A 79 -77.09 40.23 -51.21
CA LYS A 79 -77.30 41.14 -52.34
C LYS A 79 -78.78 41.27 -52.70
N LYS A 80 -79.51 40.16 -52.68
CA LYS A 80 -80.95 40.12 -53.00
C LYS A 80 -81.81 40.86 -51.96
N THR A 81 -81.51 40.72 -50.66
CA THR A 81 -82.23 41.47 -49.60
C THR A 81 -81.97 42.97 -49.65
N ARG A 82 -80.80 43.40 -50.15
CA ARG A 82 -80.49 44.83 -50.32
C ARG A 82 -81.24 45.46 -51.48
N GLU A 83 -81.51 44.71 -52.54
CA GLU A 83 -82.31 45.17 -53.70
C GLU A 83 -83.79 45.32 -53.32
N ASP A 84 -84.35 44.43 -52.48
CA ASP A 84 -85.74 44.51 -52.01
C ASP A 84 -86.00 45.71 -51.06
N VAL A 85 -84.99 46.13 -50.28
CA VAL A 85 -85.11 47.29 -49.37
C VAL A 85 -85.09 48.64 -50.12
N VAL A 86 -84.40 48.72 -51.25
CA VAL A 86 -84.37 49.95 -52.07
C VAL A 86 -85.71 50.17 -52.78
N VAL A 87 -86.41 49.10 -53.16
CA VAL A 87 -87.75 49.18 -53.78
C VAL A 87 -88.81 49.60 -52.75
N ALA A 88 -88.69 49.18 -51.49
CA ALA A 88 -89.59 49.61 -50.41
C ALA A 88 -89.41 51.09 -50.05
N HIS A 89 -88.19 51.63 -50.12
CA HIS A 89 -87.91 53.03 -49.80
C HIS A 89 -88.41 54.02 -50.88
N ALA A 90 -88.44 53.60 -52.15
CA ALA A 90 -89.00 54.42 -53.24
C ALA A 90 -90.53 54.58 -53.16
N LEU A 91 -91.24 53.63 -52.55
CA LEU A 91 -92.71 53.64 -52.42
C LEU A 91 -93.19 54.53 -51.25
N GLN A 92 -92.34 54.77 -50.27
CA GLN A 92 -92.62 55.55 -49.08
C GLN A 92 -92.57 57.08 -49.34
N ASN A 93 -91.65 57.53 -50.21
CA ASN A 93 -91.57 58.94 -50.64
C ASN A 93 -92.76 59.41 -51.49
N HIS A 94 -93.45 58.50 -52.19
CA HIS A 94 -94.62 58.86 -52.99
C HIS A 94 -95.88 59.07 -52.13
N LEU A 95 -95.94 58.43 -50.95
CA LEU A 95 -97.03 58.54 -50.00
C LEU A 95 -96.94 59.83 -49.16
N ASP A 96 -95.74 60.24 -48.76
CA ASP A 96 -95.52 61.51 -48.02
C ASP A 96 -95.90 62.74 -48.86
N ALA A 97 -95.57 62.75 -50.16
CA ALA A 97 -95.94 63.87 -51.06
C ALA A 97 -97.47 64.04 -51.22
N THR A 98 -98.24 62.96 -51.03
CA THR A 98 -99.70 62.98 -51.18
C THR A 98 -100.40 63.33 -49.86
N VAL A 99 -99.78 63.03 -48.72
CA VAL A 99 -100.26 63.42 -47.37
C VAL A 99 -99.99 64.90 -47.10
N GLN A 100 -98.88 65.44 -47.59
CA GLN A 100 -98.54 66.85 -47.42
C GLN A 100 -99.46 67.79 -48.23
N HIS A 101 -99.95 67.34 -49.39
CA HIS A 101 -100.94 68.08 -50.19
C HIS A 101 -102.38 68.03 -49.62
N LEU A 102 -102.64 67.18 -48.62
CA LEU A 102 -103.95 67.03 -47.96
C LEU A 102 -104.02 67.70 -46.57
N ILE A 103 -102.87 68.06 -45.99
CA ILE A 103 -102.76 68.75 -44.68
C ILE A 103 -102.73 70.28 -44.85
N GLU A 104 -102.48 70.79 -46.06
CA GLU A 104 -102.27 72.22 -46.33
C GLU A 104 -103.48 72.96 -46.95
N SER A 105 -104.64 72.33 -47.10
CA SER A 105 -105.87 73.00 -47.58
C SER A 105 -107.01 72.93 -46.55
N ASP A 106 -107.28 74.07 -45.93
CA ASP A 106 -108.28 74.28 -44.86
C ASP A 106 -109.72 74.21 -45.43
N PRO A 107 -110.66 73.46 -44.81
CA PRO A 107 -112.00 73.17 -45.38
C PRO A 107 -112.93 74.39 -45.52
N ARG A 108 -112.50 75.59 -45.15
CA ARG A 108 -113.27 76.84 -45.25
C ARG A 108 -113.08 77.57 -46.57
N GLU A 109 -111.95 77.41 -47.27
CA GLU A 109 -111.75 78.00 -48.61
C GLU A 109 -112.49 77.22 -49.71
N ALA A 110 -112.71 75.92 -49.52
CA ALA A 110 -113.56 75.13 -50.41
C ALA A 110 -115.04 75.52 -50.31
N VAL A 111 -115.49 76.01 -49.15
CA VAL A 111 -116.89 76.41 -48.91
C VAL A 111 -117.14 77.86 -49.32
N SER A 112 -116.18 78.77 -49.16
CA SER A 112 -116.31 80.16 -49.64
C SER A 112 -116.26 80.23 -51.16
N ALA A 113 -115.42 79.45 -51.84
CA ALA A 113 -115.37 79.38 -53.31
C ALA A 113 -116.65 78.78 -53.93
N LEU A 114 -117.39 77.96 -53.18
CA LEU A 114 -118.72 77.45 -53.58
C LEU A 114 -119.83 78.49 -53.37
N HIS A 115 -119.71 79.34 -52.36
CA HIS A 115 -120.69 80.40 -52.09
C HIS A 115 -120.53 81.60 -53.03
N ASP A 116 -119.29 81.94 -53.39
CA ASP A 116 -118.97 83.04 -54.31
C ASP A 116 -119.39 82.72 -55.76
N LYS A 117 -119.27 81.44 -56.18
CA LYS A 117 -119.77 80.97 -57.48
C LYS A 117 -121.30 80.84 -57.57
N LEU A 118 -122.00 80.79 -56.44
CA LEU A 118 -123.47 80.78 -56.40
C LEU A 118 -124.03 82.22 -56.50
N GLY A 119 -123.35 83.20 -55.90
CA GLY A 119 -123.70 84.63 -56.05
C GLY A 119 -123.48 85.19 -57.46
N GLU A 120 -122.40 84.80 -58.14
CA GLU A 120 -122.10 85.25 -59.52
C GLU A 120 -123.01 84.64 -60.60
N THR A 121 -123.75 83.58 -60.29
CA THR A 121 -124.68 82.93 -61.23
C THR A 121 -126.13 83.38 -61.06
N GLU A 122 -126.52 83.85 -59.86
CA GLU A 122 -127.86 84.41 -59.61
C GLU A 122 -128.00 85.86 -60.09
N GLN A 123 -126.91 86.63 -60.11
CA GLN A 123 -126.95 88.05 -60.51
C GLN A 123 -126.86 88.29 -62.04
N ARG A 124 -126.60 87.24 -62.84
CA ARG A 124 -126.70 87.28 -64.32
C ARG A 124 -128.07 86.84 -64.86
N ALA A 125 -129.02 86.43 -64.01
CA ALA A 125 -130.30 85.87 -64.43
C ALA A 125 -131.50 86.85 -64.39
N LEU A 126 -131.32 88.10 -63.91
CA LEU A 126 -132.44 89.02 -63.63
C LEU A 126 -132.54 90.31 -64.48
N LEU A 127 -131.85 90.44 -65.63
CA LEU A 127 -131.90 91.69 -66.43
C LEU A 127 -132.02 91.62 -67.97
N GLN A 128 -132.54 90.53 -68.56
CA GLN A 128 -133.10 90.52 -69.93
C GLN A 128 -134.28 89.54 -69.99
N GLN A 129 -135.48 89.93 -69.54
CA GLN A 129 -136.51 90.56 -70.38
C GLN A 129 -136.79 89.69 -71.62
N GLY A 130 -137.85 88.89 -71.61
CA GLY A 130 -139.19 89.41 -71.82
C GLY A 130 -139.53 89.36 -73.31
N ARG A 131 -140.51 88.51 -73.65
CA ARG A 131 -141.21 88.42 -74.94
C ARG A 131 -140.41 87.94 -76.15
N ASN A 132 -140.37 86.62 -76.31
CA ASN A 132 -141.07 85.95 -77.40
C ASN A 132 -141.29 84.49 -77.00
N GLU A 133 -142.35 84.30 -76.22
CA GLU A 133 -142.89 83.01 -75.81
C GLU A 133 -143.58 82.35 -77.01
N SER A 134 -143.21 81.10 -77.32
CA SER A 134 -144.18 80.01 -77.51
C SER A 134 -143.53 78.65 -77.83
N THR A 135 -142.20 78.51 -77.97
CA THR A 135 -141.63 77.23 -78.42
C THR A 135 -140.24 76.89 -77.88
N ASP A 136 -139.88 77.26 -76.64
CA ASP A 136 -138.58 76.85 -76.06
C ASP A 136 -138.50 76.77 -74.51
N MET A 137 -139.56 76.26 -73.86
CA MET A 137 -139.60 76.00 -72.40
C MET A 137 -139.26 74.54 -72.03
N HIS A 138 -139.19 73.63 -73.02
CA HIS A 138 -138.86 72.23 -72.77
C HIS A 138 -137.35 71.99 -72.64
N ASP A 139 -136.53 72.72 -73.39
CA ASP A 139 -135.07 72.50 -73.38
C ASP A 139 -134.40 73.03 -72.11
N GLN A 140 -134.89 74.13 -71.53
CA GLN A 140 -134.38 74.65 -70.24
C GLN A 140 -134.75 73.76 -69.05
N LEU A 141 -135.93 73.14 -69.05
CA LEU A 141 -136.32 72.14 -68.05
C LEU A 141 -135.49 70.84 -68.17
N ALA A 142 -135.09 70.47 -69.38
CA ALA A 142 -134.20 69.33 -69.61
C ALA A 142 -132.77 69.60 -69.10
N GLU A 143 -132.24 70.81 -69.31
CA GLU A 143 -130.91 71.21 -68.86
C GLU A 143 -130.81 71.31 -67.31
N ILE A 144 -131.80 71.90 -66.65
CA ILE A 144 -131.84 71.97 -65.17
C ILE A 144 -131.97 70.57 -64.56
N ARG A 145 -132.77 69.67 -65.17
CA ARG A 145 -132.81 68.25 -64.74
C ARG A 145 -131.47 67.56 -64.92
N ARG A 146 -130.74 67.80 -66.02
CA ARG A 146 -129.38 67.24 -66.19
C ARG A 146 -128.41 67.74 -65.13
N ARG A 147 -128.43 69.03 -64.76
CA ARG A 147 -127.54 69.59 -63.72
C ARG A 147 -127.87 69.07 -62.33
N GLN A 148 -129.15 68.97 -61.96
CA GLN A 148 -129.55 68.36 -60.68
C GLN A 148 -129.22 66.86 -60.63
N GLN A 149 -129.33 66.14 -61.75
CA GLN A 149 -128.92 64.74 -61.84
C GLN A 149 -127.39 64.60 -61.70
N ALA A 150 -126.60 65.48 -62.33
CA ALA A 150 -125.15 65.47 -62.24
C ALA A 150 -124.64 65.81 -60.81
N LEU A 151 -125.29 66.77 -60.12
CA LEU A 151 -124.98 67.07 -58.72
C LEU A 151 -125.38 65.94 -57.78
N ARG A 152 -126.54 65.29 -58.00
CA ARG A 152 -126.92 64.09 -57.24
C ARG A 152 -125.95 62.94 -57.45
N GLU A 153 -125.48 62.72 -58.68
CA GLU A 153 -124.44 61.73 -58.96
C GLU A 153 -123.12 62.09 -58.30
N MET A 154 -122.71 63.37 -58.30
CA MET A 154 -121.48 63.80 -57.61
C MET A 154 -121.58 63.61 -56.10
N VAL A 155 -122.69 64.01 -55.48
CA VAL A 155 -122.91 63.82 -54.03
C VAL A 155 -123.04 62.34 -53.69
N GLY A 156 -123.68 61.54 -54.54
CA GLY A 156 -123.71 60.09 -54.44
C GLY A 156 -122.29 59.50 -54.48
N LYS A 157 -121.47 59.89 -55.46
CA LYS A 157 -120.07 59.46 -55.57
C LYS A 157 -119.22 59.87 -54.36
N VAL A 158 -119.40 61.07 -53.81
CA VAL A 158 -118.67 61.54 -52.63
C VAL A 158 -119.16 60.83 -51.35
N ALA A 159 -120.45 60.58 -51.22
CA ALA A 159 -121.00 59.78 -50.12
C ALA A 159 -120.53 58.33 -50.19
N ASP A 160 -120.45 57.76 -51.39
CA ASP A 160 -119.91 56.41 -51.64
C ASP A 160 -118.40 56.35 -51.37
N GLN A 161 -117.63 57.38 -51.74
CA GLN A 161 -116.22 57.51 -51.38
C GLN A 161 -116.02 57.64 -49.86
N ARG A 162 -116.84 58.44 -49.17
CA ARG A 162 -116.79 58.54 -47.71
C ARG A 162 -117.14 57.22 -47.03
N ARG A 163 -118.14 56.51 -47.56
CA ARG A 163 -118.51 55.17 -47.11
C ARG A 163 -117.41 54.14 -47.38
N ALA A 164 -116.61 54.32 -48.43
CA ALA A 164 -115.47 53.47 -48.75
C ALA A 164 -114.22 53.77 -47.90
N VAL A 165 -114.07 54.99 -47.37
CA VAL A 165 -112.90 55.40 -46.56
C VAL A 165 -113.08 55.13 -45.06
N GLU A 166 -114.31 55.19 -44.52
CA GLU A 166 -114.61 54.84 -43.12
C GLU A 166 -114.01 53.49 -42.65
N PRO A 167 -114.09 52.36 -43.42
CA PRO A 167 -113.48 51.10 -43.00
C PRO A 167 -111.95 51.17 -42.90
N VAL A 168 -111.29 52.04 -43.68
CA VAL A 168 -109.83 52.21 -43.62
C VAL A 168 -109.43 52.90 -42.32
N PHE A 169 -110.19 53.90 -41.87
CA PHE A 169 -109.92 54.55 -40.58
C PHE A 169 -110.15 53.61 -39.39
N THR A 170 -111.18 52.76 -39.46
CA THR A 170 -111.37 51.72 -38.43
C THR A 170 -110.24 50.70 -38.44
N GLU A 171 -109.77 50.28 -39.62
CA GLU A 171 -108.64 49.34 -39.73
C GLU A 171 -107.33 49.96 -39.24
N ILE A 172 -107.05 51.23 -39.54
CA ILE A 172 -105.88 51.94 -39.04
C ILE A 172 -105.92 52.04 -37.52
N ARG A 173 -107.08 52.39 -36.94
CA ARG A 173 -107.25 52.46 -35.48
C ARG A 173 -107.07 51.09 -34.83
N ASP A 174 -107.60 50.03 -35.45
CA ASP A 174 -107.40 48.66 -34.97
C ASP A 174 -105.94 48.22 -35.07
N ARG A 175 -105.24 48.55 -36.16
CA ARG A 175 -103.79 48.29 -36.30
C ARG A 175 -102.97 49.08 -35.29
N GLN A 176 -103.32 50.34 -35.02
CA GLN A 176 -102.67 51.13 -33.98
C GLN A 176 -102.85 50.50 -32.60
N ASN A 177 -104.07 50.10 -32.26
CA ASN A 177 -104.35 49.41 -30.99
C ASN A 177 -103.61 48.05 -30.91
N GLN A 178 -103.49 47.32 -32.02
CA GLN A 178 -102.69 46.09 -32.08
C GLN A 178 -101.20 46.37 -31.85
N LEU A 179 -100.67 47.44 -32.45
CA LEU A 179 -99.28 47.84 -32.25
C LEU A 179 -99.01 48.26 -30.80
N GLU A 180 -99.88 49.07 -30.20
CA GLU A 180 -99.75 49.49 -28.80
C GLU A 180 -99.77 48.29 -27.84
N ARG A 181 -100.65 47.31 -28.07
CA ARG A 181 -100.66 46.05 -27.30
C ARG A 181 -99.37 45.27 -27.50
N SER A 182 -98.93 45.09 -28.74
CA SER A 182 -97.69 44.36 -29.04
C SER A 182 -96.45 45.03 -28.46
N LEU A 183 -96.43 46.36 -28.39
CA LEU A 183 -95.34 47.15 -27.82
C LEU A 183 -95.34 47.05 -26.30
N HIS A 184 -96.52 47.04 -25.67
CA HIS A 184 -96.65 46.81 -24.24
C HIS A 184 -96.23 45.39 -23.83
N ASP A 185 -96.63 44.37 -24.61
CA ASP A 185 -96.23 42.97 -24.41
C ASP A 185 -94.71 42.77 -24.64
N LEU A 186 -94.09 43.61 -25.50
CA LEU A 186 -92.64 43.64 -25.72
C LEU A 186 -91.89 44.34 -24.58
N GLU A 187 -92.42 45.46 -24.10
CA GLU A 187 -91.83 46.25 -23.01
C GLU A 187 -91.94 45.52 -21.68
N THR A 188 -93.05 44.83 -21.46
CA THR A 188 -93.40 44.17 -20.21
C THR A 188 -93.76 42.71 -20.49
N ASP A 189 -92.85 41.81 -20.14
CA ASP A 189 -93.09 40.37 -20.27
C ASP A 189 -94.17 39.90 -19.28
N ASP A 190 -94.71 38.68 -19.45
CA ASP A 190 -95.74 38.05 -18.60
C ASP A 190 -95.39 38.05 -17.10
N ARG A 191 -94.09 38.19 -16.79
CA ARG A 191 -93.53 38.26 -15.42
C ARG A 191 -93.35 39.68 -14.88
N LYS A 192 -93.85 40.70 -15.59
CA LYS A 192 -93.67 42.14 -15.30
C LYS A 192 -92.23 42.64 -15.34
N ASN A 193 -91.34 41.91 -16.00
CA ASN A 193 -89.96 42.36 -16.18
C ASN A 193 -89.87 43.29 -17.37
N SER A 194 -89.19 44.41 -17.20
CA SER A 194 -88.94 45.34 -18.30
C SER A 194 -87.96 44.71 -19.30
N LEU A 195 -88.09 45.06 -20.58
CA LEU A 195 -87.12 44.68 -21.62
C LEU A 195 -85.69 45.13 -21.28
N ALA A 196 -85.56 46.27 -20.59
CA ALA A 196 -84.27 46.80 -20.13
C ALA A 196 -83.62 45.88 -19.07
N ASP A 197 -84.39 45.36 -18.13
CA ASP A 197 -83.87 44.43 -17.11
C ASP A 197 -83.44 43.10 -17.74
N ARG A 198 -84.22 42.58 -18.70
CA ARG A 198 -83.86 41.37 -19.46
C ARG A 198 -82.57 41.56 -20.26
N LEU A 199 -82.38 42.72 -20.89
CA LEU A 199 -81.15 43.04 -21.60
C LEU A 199 -79.96 43.11 -20.65
N LYS A 200 -80.13 43.70 -19.46
CA LYS A 200 -79.10 43.77 -18.43
C LYS A 200 -78.72 42.40 -17.88
N ASP A 201 -79.71 41.52 -17.67
CA ASP A 201 -79.47 40.13 -17.24
C ASP A 201 -78.75 39.34 -18.33
N ILE A 202 -79.16 39.45 -19.60
CA ILE A 202 -78.45 38.83 -20.73
C ILE A 202 -77.01 39.37 -20.81
N ALA A 203 -76.79 40.67 -20.65
CA ALA A 203 -75.43 41.24 -20.64
C ALA A 203 -74.58 40.70 -19.49
N ARG A 204 -75.17 40.49 -18.31
CA ARG A 204 -74.51 39.88 -17.15
C ARG A 204 -74.21 38.40 -17.38
N ASP A 205 -75.13 37.66 -17.98
CA ASP A 205 -74.92 36.25 -18.32
C ASP A 205 -73.85 36.10 -19.40
N VAL A 206 -73.85 36.97 -20.42
CA VAL A 206 -72.81 37.02 -21.46
C VAL A 206 -71.45 37.34 -20.85
N SER A 207 -71.35 38.30 -19.92
CA SER A 207 -70.07 38.59 -19.26
C SER A 207 -69.59 37.43 -18.40
N THR A 208 -70.51 36.74 -17.70
CA THR A 208 -70.21 35.53 -16.92
C THR A 208 -69.79 34.37 -17.81
N LEU A 209 -70.39 34.21 -18.99
CA LEU A 209 -69.98 33.22 -19.97
C LEU A 209 -68.60 33.54 -20.55
N LEU A 210 -68.31 34.81 -20.84
CA LEU A 210 -67.00 35.23 -21.34
C LEU A 210 -65.89 34.96 -20.31
N THR A 211 -66.12 35.23 -19.02
CA THR A 211 -65.13 34.91 -17.97
C THR A 211 -64.91 33.41 -17.84
N ARG A 212 -65.98 32.60 -17.92
CA ARG A 212 -65.86 31.13 -17.93
C ARG A 212 -65.10 30.63 -19.15
N VAL A 213 -65.36 31.19 -20.33
CA VAL A 213 -64.63 30.83 -21.56
C VAL A 213 -63.16 31.17 -21.43
N SER A 214 -62.80 32.34 -20.89
CA SER A 214 -61.41 32.71 -20.62
C SER A 214 -60.75 31.71 -19.65
N ALA A 215 -61.42 31.36 -18.55
CA ALA A 215 -60.89 30.37 -17.60
C ALA A 215 -60.71 28.98 -18.24
N VAL A 216 -61.61 28.56 -19.12
CA VAL A 216 -61.45 27.32 -19.89
C VAL A 216 -60.28 27.41 -20.87
N GLN A 217 -60.08 28.56 -21.50
CA GLN A 217 -58.94 28.80 -22.39
C GLN A 217 -57.61 28.75 -21.62
N ASP A 218 -57.56 29.32 -20.42
CA ASP A 218 -56.38 29.30 -19.53
C ASP A 218 -56.09 27.87 -19.04
N THR A 219 -57.12 27.11 -18.67
CA THR A 219 -56.94 25.69 -18.29
C THR A 219 -56.51 24.83 -19.48
N PHE A 220 -56.95 25.14 -20.70
CA PHE A 220 -56.48 24.46 -21.90
C PHE A 220 -55.01 24.80 -22.21
N ALA A 221 -54.59 26.05 -21.98
CA ALA A 221 -53.19 26.46 -22.13
C ALA A 221 -52.28 25.72 -21.13
N THR A 222 -52.67 25.66 -19.85
CA THR A 222 -51.91 24.91 -18.83
C THR A 222 -51.88 23.41 -19.10
N LEU A 223 -52.97 22.82 -19.60
CA LEU A 223 -53.00 21.41 -20.00
C LEU A 223 -52.03 21.12 -21.16
N ASN A 224 -51.95 22.03 -22.15
CA ASN A 224 -50.98 21.89 -23.25
C ASN A 224 -49.55 22.00 -22.75
N GLN A 225 -49.28 22.90 -21.79
CA GLN A 225 -47.97 23.01 -21.16
C GLN A 225 -47.59 21.70 -20.43
N TYR A 226 -48.49 21.13 -19.62
CA TYR A 226 -48.22 19.85 -18.96
C TYR A 226 -48.02 18.70 -19.96
N LYS A 227 -48.74 18.71 -21.08
CA LYS A 227 -48.53 17.72 -22.14
C LYS A 227 -47.14 17.87 -22.76
N GLU A 228 -46.67 19.09 -23.00
CA GLU A 228 -45.33 19.35 -23.51
C GLU A 228 -44.25 18.94 -22.51
N ASP A 229 -44.43 19.26 -21.23
CA ASP A 229 -43.45 18.91 -20.19
C ASP A 229 -43.41 17.39 -19.94
N LEU A 230 -44.54 16.70 -20.04
CA LEU A 230 -44.58 15.24 -20.03
C LEU A 230 -43.86 14.66 -21.25
N ALA A 231 -44.05 15.25 -22.44
CA ALA A 231 -43.35 14.82 -23.63
C ALA A 231 -41.83 15.03 -23.52
N LYS A 232 -41.38 16.15 -22.94
CA LYS A 232 -39.95 16.41 -22.64
C LYS A 232 -39.40 15.38 -21.66
N SER A 233 -40.06 15.16 -20.52
CA SER A 233 -39.63 14.17 -19.54
C SER A 233 -39.58 12.77 -20.14
N HIS A 234 -40.55 12.40 -20.98
CA HIS A 234 -40.51 11.12 -21.68
C HIS A 234 -39.33 11.03 -22.64
N ALA A 235 -39.04 12.09 -23.40
CA ALA A 235 -37.89 12.15 -24.29
C ALA A 235 -36.55 12.03 -23.54
N GLU A 236 -36.43 12.59 -22.33
CA GLU A 236 -35.24 12.45 -21.47
C GLU A 236 -35.07 11.04 -20.90
N LEU A 237 -36.18 10.33 -20.63
CA LEU A 237 -36.15 8.96 -20.10
C LEU A 237 -35.82 7.91 -21.17
N VAL A 238 -36.09 8.19 -22.46
CA VAL A 238 -35.86 7.23 -23.55
C VAL A 238 -34.37 6.84 -23.69
N PRO A 239 -33.40 7.78 -23.73
CA PRO A 239 -31.98 7.44 -23.77
C PRO A 239 -31.51 6.63 -22.56
N LEU A 240 -32.00 6.97 -21.35
CA LEU A 240 -31.65 6.24 -20.13
C LEU A 240 -32.18 4.80 -20.13
N ARG A 241 -33.29 4.55 -20.83
CA ARG A 241 -33.86 3.21 -21.01
C ARG A 241 -33.35 2.48 -22.25
N SER A 242 -32.54 3.13 -23.08
CA SER A 242 -32.01 2.51 -24.29
C SER A 242 -31.23 1.24 -23.94
N SER A 243 -31.40 0.21 -24.76
CA SER A 243 -30.71 -1.08 -24.59
C SER A 243 -29.21 -0.98 -24.81
N ASP A 244 -28.77 0.01 -25.60
CA ASP A 244 -27.43 0.02 -26.17
C ASP A 244 -26.49 1.02 -25.48
N ALA A 245 -27.02 2.04 -24.79
CA ALA A 245 -26.22 3.06 -24.12
C ALA A 245 -26.80 3.54 -22.76
N GLY A 246 -27.96 3.02 -22.37
CA GLY A 246 -28.66 3.40 -21.14
C GLY A 246 -28.31 2.52 -19.95
N ILE A 247 -29.13 2.63 -18.90
CA ILE A 247 -28.99 1.85 -17.67
C ILE A 247 -29.06 0.35 -17.96
N ASN A 248 -29.87 -0.07 -18.93
CA ASN A 248 -29.96 -1.48 -19.32
C ASN A 248 -28.65 -2.01 -19.94
N ALA A 249 -27.95 -1.18 -20.74
CA ALA A 249 -26.64 -1.53 -21.28
C ALA A 249 -25.62 -1.70 -20.15
N LEU A 250 -25.59 -0.76 -19.20
CA LEU A 250 -24.71 -0.82 -18.02
C LEU A 250 -25.01 -2.04 -17.14
N ILE A 251 -26.28 -2.40 -16.96
CA ILE A 251 -26.67 -3.63 -16.25
C ILE A 251 -26.15 -4.87 -17.00
N GLY A 252 -26.25 -4.89 -18.34
CA GLY A 252 -25.70 -5.97 -19.16
C GLY A 252 -24.18 -6.09 -19.04
N GLU A 253 -23.46 -4.97 -19.14
CA GLU A 253 -22.00 -4.93 -18.96
C GLU A 253 -21.58 -5.37 -17.55
N LEU A 254 -22.31 -4.90 -16.53
CA LEU A 254 -22.07 -5.29 -15.15
C LEU A 254 -22.27 -6.79 -14.95
N SER A 255 -23.36 -7.36 -15.49
CA SER A 255 -23.60 -8.81 -15.46
C SER A 255 -22.47 -9.60 -16.13
N LEU A 256 -22.02 -9.16 -17.31
CA LEU A 256 -20.90 -9.81 -18.01
C LEU A 256 -19.60 -9.71 -17.22
N SER A 257 -19.32 -8.56 -16.60
CA SER A 257 -18.15 -8.40 -15.74
C SER A 257 -18.22 -9.27 -14.49
N HIS A 258 -19.40 -9.40 -13.90
CA HIS A 258 -19.68 -10.29 -12.79
C HIS A 258 -19.45 -11.76 -13.18
N ASP A 259 -19.96 -12.19 -14.33
CA ASP A 259 -19.77 -13.57 -14.82
C ASP A 259 -18.29 -13.86 -15.12
N ARG A 260 -17.56 -12.90 -15.68
CA ARG A 260 -16.10 -13.01 -15.86
C ARG A 260 -15.38 -13.13 -14.52
N LEU A 261 -15.76 -12.33 -13.53
CA LEU A 261 -15.16 -12.36 -12.20
C LEU A 261 -15.45 -13.69 -11.50
N ALA A 262 -16.69 -14.17 -11.56
CA ALA A 262 -17.08 -15.48 -11.03
C ALA A 262 -16.24 -16.59 -11.68
N LYS A 263 -16.09 -16.56 -13.00
CA LYS A 263 -15.26 -17.52 -13.72
C LYS A 263 -13.79 -17.46 -13.31
N SER A 264 -13.21 -16.26 -13.16
CA SER A 264 -11.83 -16.11 -12.67
C SER A 264 -11.65 -16.64 -11.25
N ILE A 265 -12.66 -16.48 -10.39
CA ILE A 265 -12.65 -17.05 -9.03
C ILE A 265 -12.70 -18.57 -9.10
N ASP A 266 -13.57 -19.13 -9.94
CA ASP A 266 -13.65 -20.58 -10.15
C ASP A 266 -12.34 -21.13 -10.72
N GLU A 267 -11.70 -20.44 -11.66
CA GLU A 267 -10.39 -20.79 -12.22
C GLU A 267 -9.27 -20.71 -11.16
N LEU A 268 -9.31 -19.75 -10.25
CA LEU A 268 -8.37 -19.69 -9.12
C LEU A 268 -8.60 -20.83 -8.13
N GLU A 269 -9.86 -21.16 -7.85
CA GLU A 269 -10.23 -22.23 -6.93
C GLU A 269 -9.93 -23.61 -7.51
N THR A 270 -10.16 -23.83 -8.81
CA THR A 270 -10.16 -25.17 -9.44
C THR A 270 -9.15 -25.38 -10.57
N GLY A 271 -8.56 -24.32 -11.13
CA GLY A 271 -7.70 -24.39 -12.30
C GLY A 271 -6.28 -24.91 -12.05
N GLY A 272 -5.90 -25.14 -10.79
CA GLY A 272 -4.64 -25.79 -10.44
C GLY A 272 -4.75 -27.32 -10.48
N GLU A 273 -3.64 -28.01 -10.17
CA GLU A 273 -3.63 -29.48 -10.01
C GLU A 273 -4.54 -29.97 -8.86
N ALA A 274 -4.85 -29.08 -7.91
CA ALA A 274 -5.76 -29.33 -6.81
C ALA A 274 -6.46 -28.01 -6.39
N PRO A 275 -7.58 -28.09 -5.65
CA PRO A 275 -8.28 -26.89 -5.18
C PRO A 275 -7.36 -25.93 -4.43
N LEU A 276 -7.56 -24.61 -4.55
CA LEU A 276 -6.69 -23.60 -3.92
C LEU A 276 -6.52 -23.85 -2.43
N GLY A 277 -7.60 -24.20 -1.71
CA GLY A 277 -7.53 -24.56 -0.29
C GLY A 277 -6.56 -25.72 0.00
N SER A 278 -6.58 -26.76 -0.83
CA SER A 278 -5.67 -27.91 -0.68
C SER A 278 -4.22 -27.54 -0.98
N ARG A 279 -3.97 -26.70 -1.99
CA ARG A 279 -2.62 -26.20 -2.31
C ARG A 279 -2.05 -25.35 -1.18
N VAL A 280 -2.89 -24.50 -0.58
CA VAL A 280 -2.52 -23.71 0.61
C VAL A 280 -2.21 -24.63 1.80
N GLU A 281 -3.00 -25.68 2.01
CA GLU A 281 -2.74 -26.67 3.06
C GLU A 281 -1.42 -27.41 2.82
N THR A 282 -1.15 -27.85 1.58
CA THR A 282 0.11 -28.48 1.20
C THR A 282 1.29 -27.53 1.41
N LEU A 283 1.20 -26.28 0.95
CA LEU A 283 2.23 -25.26 1.20
C LEU A 283 2.46 -25.02 2.70
N SER A 284 1.42 -25.05 3.51
CA SER A 284 1.53 -24.95 4.97
C SER A 284 2.27 -26.15 5.57
N LYS A 285 1.95 -27.37 5.13
CA LYS A 285 2.66 -28.59 5.54
C LYS A 285 4.13 -28.58 5.10
N ASP A 286 4.39 -28.21 3.85
CA ASP A 286 5.74 -28.10 3.29
C ASP A 286 6.57 -27.06 4.05
N LYS A 287 5.96 -25.92 4.40
CA LYS A 287 6.60 -24.90 5.24
C LYS A 287 7.01 -25.48 6.59
N ILE A 288 6.12 -26.19 7.28
CA ILE A 288 6.41 -26.81 8.57
C ILE A 288 7.53 -27.85 8.43
N GLU A 289 7.52 -28.65 7.36
CA GLU A 289 8.59 -29.62 7.11
C GLU A 289 9.94 -28.92 6.85
N ILE A 290 9.96 -27.84 6.08
CA ILE A 290 11.16 -27.04 5.83
C ILE A 290 11.69 -26.44 7.13
N GLU A 291 10.83 -25.89 7.99
CA GLU A 291 11.20 -25.37 9.31
C GLU A 291 11.82 -26.47 10.19
N GLN A 292 11.26 -27.68 10.17
CA GLN A 292 11.84 -28.83 10.88
C GLN A 292 13.20 -29.26 10.30
N ARG A 293 13.34 -29.28 8.97
CA ARG A 293 14.63 -29.58 8.32
C ARG A 293 15.67 -28.52 8.65
N LEU A 294 15.28 -27.25 8.71
CA LEU A 294 16.16 -26.15 9.09
C LEU A 294 16.64 -26.29 10.54
N ALA A 295 15.74 -26.63 11.48
CA ALA A 295 16.12 -26.89 12.86
C ALA A 295 17.17 -28.02 12.98
N ARG A 296 17.02 -29.10 12.19
CA ARG A 296 18.03 -30.19 12.14
C ARG A 296 19.37 -29.73 11.56
N ILE A 297 19.37 -28.80 10.60
CA ILE A 297 20.59 -28.22 10.05
C ILE A 297 21.26 -27.34 11.10
N ASP A 298 20.50 -26.54 11.85
CA ASP A 298 21.03 -25.73 12.96
C ASP A 298 21.65 -26.60 14.05
N ASP A 299 21.01 -27.71 14.42
CA ASP A 299 21.58 -28.71 15.34
C ASP A 299 22.89 -29.28 14.80
N SER A 300 22.93 -29.63 13.51
CA SER A 300 24.15 -30.13 12.85
C SER A 300 25.26 -29.07 12.85
N ALA A 301 24.94 -27.81 12.63
CA ALA A 301 25.88 -26.69 12.69
C ALA A 301 26.43 -26.49 14.11
N ASN A 302 25.59 -26.64 15.13
CA ASN A 302 26.01 -26.59 16.53
C ASN A 302 26.96 -27.75 16.88
N ILE A 303 26.69 -28.96 16.39
CA ILE A 303 27.60 -30.11 16.53
C ILE A 303 28.94 -29.81 15.84
N LEU A 304 28.94 -29.30 14.61
CA LEU A 304 30.18 -28.94 13.92
C LEU A 304 30.98 -27.86 14.65
N LYS A 305 30.30 -26.90 15.28
CA LYS A 305 30.94 -25.88 16.12
C LYS A 305 31.58 -26.49 17.36
N ALA A 306 30.91 -27.44 18.02
CA ALA A 306 31.48 -28.18 19.15
C ALA A 306 32.72 -28.98 18.72
N ILE A 307 32.62 -29.74 17.62
CA ILE A 307 33.76 -30.48 17.05
C ILE A 307 34.94 -29.55 16.74
N ARG A 308 34.68 -28.36 16.17
CA ARG A 308 35.72 -27.37 15.90
C ARG A 308 36.41 -26.89 17.19
N LEU A 309 35.65 -26.68 18.26
CA LEU A 309 36.20 -26.32 19.56
C LEU A 309 37.07 -27.45 20.13
N ASP A 310 36.61 -28.69 20.02
CA ASP A 310 37.37 -29.87 20.46
C ASP A 310 38.69 -30.01 19.67
N PHE A 311 38.69 -29.75 18.37
CA PHE A 311 39.92 -29.73 17.56
C PHE A 311 40.89 -28.62 17.97
N GLU A 312 40.38 -27.46 18.36
CA GLU A 312 41.21 -26.37 18.88
C GLU A 312 41.83 -26.76 20.24
N GLU A 313 41.05 -27.39 21.13
CA GLU A 313 41.57 -27.93 22.40
C GLU A 313 42.62 -29.02 22.16
N LEU A 314 42.37 -29.96 21.23
CA LEU A 314 43.35 -30.97 20.85
C LEU A 314 44.63 -30.34 20.28
N GLY A 315 44.52 -29.27 19.50
CA GLY A 315 45.66 -28.50 19.02
C GLY A 315 46.47 -27.87 20.15
N GLN A 316 45.80 -27.31 21.16
CA GLN A 316 46.45 -26.78 22.36
C GLN A 316 47.14 -27.87 23.17
N ARG A 317 46.47 -29.01 23.40
CA ARG A 317 47.05 -30.17 24.09
C ARG A 317 48.25 -30.73 23.34
N ARG A 318 48.19 -30.80 22.01
CA ARG A 318 49.33 -31.19 21.17
C ARG A 318 50.50 -30.22 21.36
N ALA A 319 50.27 -28.91 21.31
CA ALA A 319 51.32 -27.92 21.52
C ALA A 319 51.92 -27.98 22.94
N GLN A 320 51.10 -28.29 23.96
CA GLN A 320 51.57 -28.53 25.31
C GLN A 320 52.44 -29.79 25.39
N LEU A 321 52.03 -30.89 24.75
CA LEU A 321 52.83 -32.11 24.67
C LEU A 321 54.14 -31.89 23.91
N GLU A 322 54.13 -31.17 22.79
CA GLU A 322 55.35 -30.83 22.04
C GLU A 322 56.31 -30.01 22.91
N ARG A 323 55.82 -29.04 23.70
CA ARG A 323 56.66 -28.31 24.66
C ARG A 323 57.19 -29.21 25.78
N ALA A 324 56.36 -30.05 26.37
CA ALA A 324 56.78 -30.97 27.44
C ALA A 324 57.81 -31.98 26.92
N ILE A 325 57.66 -32.48 25.69
CA ILE A 325 58.66 -33.34 25.05
C ILE A 325 59.94 -32.56 24.80
N ALA A 326 59.88 -31.33 24.29
CA ALA A 326 61.06 -30.50 24.10
C ALA A 326 61.80 -30.20 25.42
N GLU A 327 61.10 -29.93 26.51
CA GLU A 327 61.68 -29.78 27.86
C GLU A 327 62.31 -31.09 28.37
N VAL A 328 61.74 -32.24 28.00
CA VAL A 328 62.31 -33.55 28.34
C VAL A 328 63.50 -33.86 27.44
N GLU A 329 63.48 -33.52 26.16
CA GLU A 329 64.58 -33.74 25.22
C GLU A 329 65.76 -32.83 25.52
N THR A 330 65.50 -31.56 25.86
CA THR A 330 66.49 -30.52 26.14
C THR A 330 66.29 -29.93 27.52
N ASP A 331 67.31 -30.04 28.38
CA ASP A 331 67.32 -29.42 29.71
C ASP A 331 67.39 -27.88 29.63
N GLY A 332 67.21 -27.16 30.73
CA GLY A 332 67.32 -25.68 30.80
C GLY A 332 68.67 -25.11 30.37
N ASP A 333 69.71 -25.96 30.36
CA ASP A 333 71.06 -25.67 29.85
C ASP A 333 71.24 -26.00 28.35
N GLY A 334 70.19 -26.47 27.66
CA GLY A 334 70.23 -26.89 26.25
C GLY A 334 70.86 -28.26 25.98
N ARG A 335 71.11 -29.08 27.01
CA ARG A 335 71.72 -30.42 26.88
C ARG A 335 70.69 -31.47 26.50
N SER A 336 71.01 -32.31 25.52
CA SER A 336 70.10 -33.38 25.09
C SER A 336 69.98 -34.49 26.14
N LEU A 337 68.94 -35.33 26.05
CA LEU A 337 68.84 -36.58 26.82
C LEU A 337 70.07 -37.47 26.66
N THR A 338 70.60 -37.58 25.44
CA THR A 338 71.81 -38.35 25.13
C THR A 338 73.02 -37.78 25.87
N ASP A 339 73.17 -36.45 25.92
CA ASP A 339 74.27 -35.81 26.64
C ASP A 339 74.18 -36.06 28.15
N ARG A 340 72.96 -36.01 28.72
CA ARG A 340 72.73 -36.33 30.14
C ARG A 340 72.96 -37.80 30.45
N GLN A 341 72.56 -38.71 29.56
CA GLN A 341 72.85 -40.14 29.69
C GLN A 341 74.36 -40.40 29.66
N ASN A 342 75.09 -39.74 28.74
CA ASN A 342 76.54 -39.84 28.67
C ASN A 342 77.20 -39.30 29.95
N ALA A 343 76.78 -38.12 30.43
CA ALA A 343 77.29 -37.55 31.68
C ALA A 343 77.03 -38.44 32.91
N LEU A 344 75.86 -39.10 32.98
CA LEU A 344 75.57 -40.07 34.03
C LEU A 344 76.47 -41.31 33.92
N ASN A 345 76.70 -41.80 32.70
CA ASN A 345 77.57 -42.95 32.47
C ASN A 345 79.03 -42.62 32.84
N ASP A 346 79.51 -41.43 32.49
CA ASP A 346 80.82 -40.92 32.88
C ASP A 346 80.93 -40.79 34.41
N PHE A 347 79.90 -40.27 35.07
CA PHE A 347 79.85 -40.22 36.53
C PHE A 347 79.91 -41.62 37.16
N VAL A 348 79.19 -42.60 36.60
CA VAL A 348 79.23 -44.00 37.07
C VAL A 348 80.62 -44.61 36.86
N LEU A 349 81.25 -44.37 35.71
CA LEU A 349 82.62 -44.81 35.42
C LEU A 349 83.61 -44.19 36.41
N GLN A 350 83.54 -42.88 36.64
CA GLN A 350 84.38 -42.18 37.61
C GLN A 350 84.14 -42.66 39.04
N SER A 351 82.88 -42.91 39.41
CA SER A 351 82.54 -43.45 40.73
C SER A 351 83.09 -44.86 40.92
N ARG A 352 83.02 -45.71 39.89
CA ARG A 352 83.64 -47.04 39.89
C ARG A 352 85.16 -46.97 40.01
N GLN A 353 85.81 -46.07 39.27
CA GLN A 353 87.25 -45.84 39.37
C GLN A 353 87.66 -45.36 40.77
N ARG A 354 86.93 -44.40 41.35
CA ARG A 354 87.14 -43.94 42.73
C ARG A 354 86.96 -45.06 43.73
N LEU A 355 85.96 -45.90 43.56
CA LEU A 355 85.73 -47.06 44.44
C LEU A 355 86.85 -48.09 44.31
N GLY A 356 87.36 -48.33 43.10
CA GLY A 356 88.54 -49.17 42.87
C GLY A 356 89.79 -48.60 43.54
N ALA A 357 90.05 -47.29 43.40
CA ALA A 357 91.15 -46.63 44.10
C ALA A 357 91.00 -46.71 45.62
N LEU A 358 89.77 -46.55 46.15
CA LEU A 358 89.50 -46.73 47.58
C LEU A 358 89.76 -48.17 48.03
N GLN A 359 89.36 -49.17 47.25
CA GLN A 359 89.67 -50.57 47.53
C GLN A 359 91.18 -50.83 47.56
N GLU A 360 91.94 -50.24 46.63
CA GLU A 360 93.40 -50.32 46.62
C GLU A 360 94.01 -49.65 47.86
N THR A 361 93.54 -48.45 48.23
CA THR A 361 93.98 -47.80 49.47
C THR A 361 93.59 -48.59 50.73
N LEU A 362 92.46 -49.31 50.71
CA LEU A 362 92.06 -50.16 51.82
C LEU A 362 92.95 -51.41 51.89
N ALA A 363 93.35 -51.95 50.74
CA ALA A 363 94.31 -53.06 50.66
C ALA A 363 95.69 -52.63 51.20
N THR A 364 96.20 -51.46 50.82
CA THR A 364 97.47 -50.94 51.37
C THR A 364 97.38 -50.64 52.86
N LEU A 365 96.26 -50.09 53.33
CA LEU A 365 96.04 -49.82 54.75
C LEU A 365 95.93 -51.12 55.57
N ASN A 366 95.33 -52.17 55.02
CA ASN A 366 95.37 -53.51 55.60
C ASN A 366 96.79 -54.09 55.64
N ALA A 367 97.58 -53.89 54.59
CA ALA A 367 99.00 -54.30 54.59
C ALA A 367 99.78 -53.57 55.70
N PHE A 368 99.62 -52.25 55.83
CA PHE A 368 100.22 -51.49 56.93
C PHE A 368 99.74 -51.97 58.30
N LYS A 369 98.45 -52.30 58.46
CA LYS A 369 97.95 -52.87 59.71
C LYS A 369 98.64 -54.20 60.04
N ILE A 370 98.86 -55.06 59.05
CA ILE A 370 99.57 -56.33 59.24
C ILE A 370 101.02 -56.08 59.66
N GLU A 371 101.73 -55.17 58.98
CA GLU A 371 103.11 -54.79 59.33
C GLU A 371 103.20 -54.18 60.74
N LEU A 372 102.26 -53.32 61.12
CA LEU A 372 102.21 -52.71 62.45
C LEU A 372 101.92 -53.76 63.52
N SER A 373 101.01 -54.71 63.24
CA SER A 373 100.76 -55.85 64.15
C SER A 373 102.00 -56.73 64.31
N LYS A 374 102.76 -56.94 63.23
CA LYS A 374 104.03 -57.67 63.26
C LYS A 374 105.09 -56.93 64.06
N SER A 375 105.28 -55.62 63.81
CA SER A 375 106.20 -54.78 64.59
C SER A 375 105.83 -54.74 66.07
N GLN A 376 104.54 -54.69 66.41
CA GLN A 376 104.05 -54.78 67.78
C GLN A 376 104.44 -56.13 68.40
N ALA A 377 104.25 -57.25 67.69
CA ALA A 377 104.63 -58.58 68.16
C ALA A 377 106.15 -58.72 68.37
N ASP A 378 106.96 -58.15 67.47
CA ASP A 378 108.43 -58.16 67.57
C ASP A 378 108.95 -57.32 68.76
N LEU A 379 108.17 -56.37 69.28
CA LEU A 379 108.53 -55.56 70.46
C LEU A 379 108.18 -56.23 71.80
N VAL A 380 107.30 -57.24 71.82
CA VAL A 380 106.89 -57.95 73.06
C VAL A 380 108.07 -58.67 73.76
N PRO A 381 108.96 -59.40 73.05
CA PRO A 381 110.11 -60.07 73.68
C PRO A 381 111.10 -59.11 74.35
N LEU A 382 111.28 -57.90 73.80
CA LEU A 382 112.20 -56.89 74.35
C LEU A 382 111.70 -56.29 75.67
N LYS A 383 110.38 -56.30 75.89
CA LYS A 383 109.71 -55.88 77.14
C LYS A 383 109.45 -57.03 78.11
N ALA A 384 109.88 -58.26 77.79
CA ALA A 384 109.60 -59.40 78.65
C ALA A 384 110.42 -59.29 79.97
N PRO A 385 109.79 -59.43 81.14
CA PRO A 385 110.45 -59.21 82.43
C PRO A 385 111.54 -60.24 82.78
N VAL A 386 111.63 -61.36 82.03
CA VAL A 386 112.56 -62.47 82.33
C VAL A 386 113.78 -62.49 81.38
N PHE A 387 113.65 -62.00 80.14
CA PHE A 387 114.72 -62.03 79.12
C PHE A 387 114.90 -60.71 78.36
N GLY A 388 114.08 -59.72 78.65
CA GLY A 388 114.13 -58.40 78.02
C GLY A 388 115.18 -57.49 78.64
N ILE A 389 115.22 -56.26 78.14
CA ILE A 389 116.23 -55.27 78.56
C ILE A 389 116.16 -54.98 80.08
N GLU A 390 114.97 -55.04 80.68
CA GLU A 390 114.80 -54.89 82.15
C GLU A 390 115.46 -56.03 82.96
N ALA A 391 115.42 -57.27 82.47
CA ALA A 391 116.06 -58.42 83.12
C ALA A 391 117.59 -58.31 83.06
N MET A 392 118.13 -57.87 81.92
CA MET A 392 119.57 -57.59 81.78
C MET A 392 120.03 -56.47 82.72
N ILE A 393 119.24 -55.40 82.91
CA ILE A 393 119.59 -54.30 83.83
C ILE A 393 119.63 -54.78 85.29
N THR A 394 118.71 -55.67 85.68
CA THR A 394 118.69 -56.23 87.03
C THR A 394 119.88 -57.16 87.27
N GLU A 395 120.24 -58.00 86.30
CA GLU A 395 121.41 -58.90 86.39
C GLU A 395 122.75 -58.14 86.51
N VAL A 396 122.94 -57.09 85.70
CA VAL A 396 124.12 -56.21 85.78
C VAL A 396 124.23 -55.49 87.13
N SER A 397 123.10 -55.13 87.73
CA SER A 397 123.08 -54.50 89.05
C SER A 397 123.55 -55.46 90.16
N THR A 398 123.09 -56.73 90.10
CA THR A 398 123.48 -57.75 91.09
C THR A 398 124.96 -58.13 91.04
N THR A 399 125.55 -58.22 89.84
CA THR A 399 126.98 -58.53 89.67
C THR A 399 127.89 -57.42 90.19
N ARG A 400 127.50 -56.15 90.00
CA ARG A 400 128.21 -54.99 90.58
C ARG A 400 128.30 -55.06 92.10
N ASP A 401 127.20 -55.39 92.77
CA ASP A 401 127.14 -55.42 94.23
C ASP A 401 127.97 -56.57 94.83
N LEU A 402 128.06 -57.71 94.13
CA LEU A 402 128.92 -58.84 94.54
C LEU A 402 130.41 -58.49 94.47
N VAL A 403 130.85 -57.80 93.41
CA VAL A 403 132.24 -57.37 93.24
C VAL A 403 132.65 -56.39 94.34
N ALA A 404 131.78 -55.41 94.66
CA ALA A 404 132.02 -54.45 95.74
C ALA A 404 132.21 -55.14 97.09
N LYS A 405 131.44 -56.20 97.37
CA LYS A 405 131.55 -56.97 98.61
C LYS A 405 132.88 -57.74 98.70
N THR A 406 133.27 -58.44 97.63
CA THR A 406 134.53 -59.22 97.61
C THR A 406 135.77 -58.34 97.77
N LEU A 407 135.75 -57.11 97.26
CA LEU A 407 136.86 -56.18 97.42
C LEU A 407 137.02 -55.72 98.88
N GLY A 408 135.91 -55.44 99.57
CA GLY A 408 135.91 -55.08 100.99
C GLY A 408 136.40 -56.20 101.92
N GLU A 409 136.11 -57.46 101.59
CA GLU A 409 136.59 -58.61 102.37
C GLU A 409 138.10 -58.85 102.22
N ILE A 410 138.67 -58.55 101.05
CA ILE A 410 140.13 -58.64 100.81
C ILE A 410 140.89 -57.56 101.59
N GLU A 411 140.31 -56.37 101.75
CA GLU A 411 140.92 -55.25 102.46
C GLU A 411 140.95 -55.43 103.99
N ALA A 412 139.98 -56.14 104.58
CA ALA A 412 139.88 -56.31 106.04
C ALA A 412 140.82 -57.37 106.63
N ASN A 413 141.26 -58.36 105.85
CA ASN A 413 141.79 -59.62 106.41
C ASN A 413 143.25 -59.61 106.91
N ALA A 414 144.01 -58.51 106.78
CA ALA A 414 145.43 -58.56 107.17
C ALA A 414 146.06 -57.23 107.63
N GLY A 415 145.25 -56.30 108.16
CA GLY A 415 145.74 -55.16 108.97
C GLY A 415 146.58 -54.10 108.26
N VAL A 416 146.91 -54.28 106.97
CA VAL A 416 147.64 -53.31 106.14
C VAL A 416 147.17 -53.40 104.69
N THR A 417 147.07 -52.25 104.02
CA THR A 417 146.53 -52.10 102.65
C THR A 417 147.33 -52.89 101.60
N LEU A 418 146.68 -53.33 100.53
CA LEU A 418 147.31 -54.13 99.46
C LEU A 418 148.54 -53.42 98.86
N ALA A 419 148.50 -52.08 98.82
CA ALA A 419 149.59 -51.23 98.35
C ALA A 419 150.90 -51.38 99.16
N SER A 420 150.83 -51.58 100.48
CA SER A 420 152.03 -51.67 101.33
C SER A 420 152.78 -53.01 101.15
N ARG A 421 152.07 -54.08 100.77
CA ARG A 421 152.66 -55.42 100.58
C ARG A 421 153.47 -55.51 99.29
N VAL A 422 153.01 -54.83 98.25
CA VAL A 422 153.72 -54.74 96.96
C VAL A 422 155.07 -54.03 97.15
N ASP A 423 155.14 -53.05 98.06
CA ASP A 423 156.36 -52.28 98.32
C ASP A 423 157.43 -53.09 99.09
N ALA A 424 157.00 -53.92 100.07
CA ALA A 424 157.89 -54.81 100.82
C ALA A 424 158.54 -55.90 99.95
N LEU A 425 157.78 -56.48 99.01
CA LEU A 425 158.27 -57.52 98.10
C LEU A 425 159.37 -56.99 97.16
N THR A 426 159.22 -55.74 96.73
CA THR A 426 160.16 -55.07 95.82
C THR A 426 161.52 -54.81 96.48
N LYS A 427 161.54 -54.58 97.81
CA LYS A 427 162.76 -54.38 98.60
C LYS A 427 163.56 -55.68 98.79
N SER A 428 162.86 -56.79 99.09
CA SER A 428 163.48 -58.11 99.30
C SER A 428 164.19 -58.63 98.04
N LYS A 429 163.63 -58.39 96.85
CA LYS A 429 164.21 -58.84 95.58
C LYS A 429 165.62 -58.25 95.33
N ARG A 430 165.82 -56.95 95.58
CA ARG A 430 167.11 -56.27 95.36
C ARG A 430 168.23 -56.81 96.24
N GLU A 431 167.92 -57.21 97.46
CA GLU A 431 168.91 -57.69 98.43
C GLU A 431 169.47 -59.08 98.05
N VAL A 432 168.64 -59.92 97.41
CA VAL A 432 169.06 -61.26 96.96
C VAL A 432 170.00 -61.19 95.75
N GLU A 433 169.74 -60.27 94.82
CA GLU A 433 170.58 -60.08 93.62
C GLU A 433 172.02 -59.66 93.99
N ASP A 434 172.18 -58.85 95.03
CA ASP A 434 173.48 -58.31 95.48
C ASP A 434 174.36 -59.36 96.21
N ARG A 435 173.73 -60.35 96.85
CA ARG A 435 174.43 -61.49 97.48
C ARG A 435 174.94 -62.49 96.45
N LEU A 436 174.24 -62.65 95.33
CA LEU A 436 174.61 -63.58 94.27
C LEU A 436 175.91 -63.14 93.55
N ALA A 437 176.07 -61.84 93.33
CA ALA A 437 177.25 -61.27 92.66
C ALA A 437 178.56 -61.54 93.43
N ARG A 438 178.54 -61.44 94.76
CA ARG A 438 179.73 -61.65 95.61
C ARG A 438 180.22 -63.10 95.67
N VAL A 439 179.32 -64.07 95.49
CA VAL A 439 179.68 -65.50 95.47
C VAL A 439 180.45 -65.86 94.20
N PHE A 440 180.10 -65.23 93.07
CA PHE A 440 180.77 -65.47 91.79
C PHE A 440 182.20 -64.93 91.75
N GLU A 441 182.51 -63.83 92.42
CA GLU A 441 183.86 -63.25 92.43
C GLU A 441 184.89 -64.13 93.16
N ASN A 442 184.53 -64.75 94.28
CA ASN A 442 185.50 -65.51 95.08
C ASN A 442 185.80 -66.91 94.53
N PHE A 443 184.88 -67.53 93.80
CA PHE A 443 185.17 -68.76 93.07
C PHE A 443 186.28 -68.57 92.02
N ASN A 444 186.37 -67.38 91.40
CA ASN A 444 187.43 -67.05 90.45
C ASN A 444 188.80 -66.90 91.10
N ALA A 445 188.87 -66.43 92.35
CA ALA A 445 190.14 -66.28 93.07
C ALA A 445 190.77 -67.65 93.46
N LEU A 446 189.93 -68.65 93.76
CA LEU A 446 190.38 -70.00 94.10
C LEU A 446 190.95 -70.78 92.89
N ASP A 447 190.46 -70.50 91.69
CA ASP A 447 190.94 -71.16 90.47
C ASP A 447 192.32 -70.63 90.02
N ALA A 448 192.64 -69.37 90.32
CA ALA A 448 193.95 -68.78 90.08
C ALA A 448 195.04 -69.44 90.95
N LEU A 449 194.75 -69.71 92.23
CA LEU A 449 195.62 -70.44 93.17
C LEU A 449 196.00 -71.85 92.65
N ARG A 450 195.11 -72.49 91.88
CA ARG A 450 195.32 -73.83 91.34
C ARG A 450 196.27 -73.84 90.13
N LYS A 451 196.29 -72.77 89.35
CA LYS A 451 197.04 -72.69 88.08
C LYS A 451 198.54 -72.45 88.29
N ASP A 452 198.90 -71.65 89.30
CA ASP A 452 200.31 -71.32 89.57
C ASP A 452 201.10 -72.49 90.17
N ILE A 453 200.47 -73.30 91.03
CA ILE A 453 201.11 -74.49 91.61
C ILE A 453 201.46 -75.50 90.51
N GLY A 454 200.58 -75.67 89.52
CA GLY A 454 200.84 -76.56 88.37
C GLY A 454 201.95 -76.05 87.43
N GLY A 455 202.19 -74.73 87.43
CA GLY A 455 203.11 -74.09 86.50
C GLY A 455 204.57 -74.48 86.70
N ILE A 456 205.07 -74.62 87.93
CA ILE A 456 206.53 -74.52 88.12
C ILE A 456 207.15 -75.76 88.77
N PHE A 457 206.32 -76.71 89.20
CA PHE A 457 206.70 -78.12 89.11
C PHE A 457 207.17 -78.51 87.69
N ALA A 458 206.71 -77.81 86.63
CA ALA A 458 207.23 -78.00 85.27
C ALA A 458 208.66 -77.46 85.07
N THR A 459 209.05 -76.40 85.80
CA THR A 459 210.38 -75.78 85.67
C THR A 459 211.45 -76.59 86.40
N ILE A 460 211.11 -77.22 87.53
CA ILE A 460 211.94 -78.23 88.22
C ILE A 460 212.26 -79.40 87.26
N ARG A 461 211.32 -79.75 86.38
CA ARG A 461 211.46 -80.89 85.47
C ARG A 461 212.32 -80.61 84.24
N ASN A 462 212.30 -79.39 83.71
CA ASN A 462 213.04 -79.08 82.46
C ASN A 462 214.52 -78.74 82.67
N GLY A 463 214.95 -78.30 83.85
CA GLY A 463 216.38 -78.06 84.10
C GLY A 463 217.20 -79.35 84.27
N LEU A 464 216.63 -80.35 84.94
CA LEU A 464 217.24 -81.67 85.15
C LEU A 464 217.48 -82.45 83.84
N ASN A 465 216.73 -82.14 82.78
CA ASN A 465 216.82 -82.83 81.47
C ASN A 465 217.86 -82.23 80.51
N ARG A 466 218.65 -81.24 80.95
CA ARG A 466 219.86 -80.79 80.24
C ARG A 466 221.12 -81.11 81.05
N ILE A 467 221.28 -82.39 81.39
CA ILE A 467 222.59 -83.04 81.48
C ILE A 467 223.04 -83.31 80.03
N GLY A 468 224.25 -82.89 79.66
CA GLY A 468 224.87 -83.04 78.35
C GLY A 468 226.17 -82.26 78.28
#